data_AF-A0A7Y1UPG1-F1
#
_entry.id   AF-A0A7Y1UPG1-F1
#
_cell.length_a   1.000
_cell.length_b   1.000
_cell.length_c   1.000
_cell.angle_alpha   90.00
_cell.angle_beta   90.00
_cell.angle_gamma   90.00
#
_symmetry.space_group_name_H-M   'P 1'
#
loop_
_entity.id
_entity.type
_entity.pdbx_description
1 polymer ?
#
loop_
_entity_poly.entity_id
_entity_poly.type
_entity_poly.pdbx_seq_one_letter_code
_entity_poly.pdbx_strand_id
1 'polypeptide(L)'
;MKRLLLFAALFVVLAACGADEVDGPGTTGVDGPGITTTTIAIPGAMQQGLLDEARAVWAVQRPDSYALTYSLACECDSGPWLIRVEGETTVVAERVGLGPGREAPYASVDAIFDEITATISQGRFPVDVAYDQEYGYPRSYVFNEPELPVDGGFILTVTDFQADPPARDPQQRQAFVEGLARWEESGLADADYDYTFTRGCFCPVEFVGPYQVSLRAGEITSASFKGTDLFDIDILEIGRYEEIVKPVLGVFAEIERALREADSFTADYHPVLGYPTNVYIDWIANAADEEVSYTIANLRDPAEYPDSCSTDGWEAGLVPQPDLPEAVAATRLALFEAAMTCDFGAIAAVSDGADLPVQTSHGGSGPEYVWQREREGIPLMRTLVEHLNLGFTASEDSYVWPSAMENLTSPYGEGLSEEDYAALLELYTVEDLEESFELFDGFVGHRIAIAADGQWLFFIAGD
;
A
#
# COMPACT_ATOMS: atom_id res chain seq x y z
N MET A 1 -12.22 -37.11 0.33
CA MET A 1 -10.99 -37.69 -0.25
C MET A 1 -9.82 -36.82 0.17
N LYS A 2 -8.99 -37.30 1.10
CA LYS A 2 -7.79 -36.60 1.59
C LYS A 2 -6.63 -36.90 0.64
N ARG A 3 -5.92 -35.89 0.13
CA ARG A 3 -4.61 -36.07 -0.52
C ARG A 3 -3.56 -35.42 0.37
N LEU A 4 -2.75 -36.30 0.94
CA LEU A 4 -1.55 -36.04 1.73
C LEU A 4 -0.40 -35.90 0.73
N LEU A 5 0.27 -34.75 0.69
CA LEU A 5 1.52 -34.55 -0.06
C LEU A 5 2.69 -34.77 0.89
N LEU A 6 3.39 -35.89 0.71
CA LEU A 6 4.66 -36.21 1.35
C LEU A 6 5.77 -35.39 0.68
N PHE A 7 6.48 -34.57 1.46
CA PHE A 7 7.79 -34.05 1.09
C PHE A 7 8.84 -35.15 1.24
N ALA A 8 9.53 -35.49 0.15
CA ALA A 8 10.67 -36.39 0.18
C ALA A 8 11.96 -35.58 0.38
N ALA A 9 12.57 -35.71 1.55
CA ALA A 9 13.91 -35.20 1.85
C ALA A 9 14.96 -36.09 1.15
N LEU A 10 15.77 -35.50 0.28
CA LEU A 10 16.87 -36.18 -0.41
C LEU A 10 18.13 -36.13 0.48
N PHE A 11 18.35 -37.19 1.27
CA PHE A 11 19.61 -37.43 1.96
C PHE A 11 20.62 -38.05 1.00
N VAL A 12 21.72 -37.34 0.70
CA VAL A 12 22.89 -37.93 0.03
C VAL A 12 23.82 -38.49 1.10
N VAL A 13 23.88 -39.83 1.16
CA VAL A 13 24.85 -40.59 1.97
C VAL A 13 26.05 -40.92 1.07
N LEU A 14 27.24 -40.37 1.37
CA LEU A 14 28.49 -40.89 0.79
C LEU A 14 28.92 -42.13 1.58
N ALA A 15 28.90 -43.28 0.91
CA ALA A 15 29.39 -44.55 1.42
C ALA A 15 30.93 -44.61 1.33
N ALA A 16 31.56 -44.93 2.46
CA ALA A 16 32.96 -45.31 2.56
C ALA A 16 33.09 -46.85 2.50
N CYS A 17 33.91 -47.36 1.58
CA CYS A 17 34.57 -48.68 1.59
C CYS A 17 35.66 -48.62 0.48
N GLY A 18 36.86 -49.19 0.61
CA GLY A 18 37.36 -50.12 1.60
C GLY A 18 38.89 -50.22 1.56
N ALA A 19 39.41 -50.92 2.56
CA ALA A 19 40.80 -51.31 2.71
C ALA A 19 41.11 -52.54 1.84
N ASP A 20 42.30 -52.57 1.26
CA ASP A 20 43.01 -53.82 0.97
C ASP A 20 44.50 -53.64 1.30
N GLU A 21 45.01 -54.63 2.01
CA GLU A 21 46.31 -54.73 2.66
C GLU A 21 47.25 -55.56 1.76
N VAL A 22 48.44 -55.05 1.44
CA VAL A 22 49.55 -55.85 0.88
C VAL A 22 50.88 -55.40 1.49
N ASP A 23 51.55 -56.34 2.16
CA ASP A 23 52.87 -56.26 2.80
C ASP A 23 54.06 -56.14 1.82
N GLY A 24 55.10 -55.40 2.21
CA GLY A 24 56.49 -55.58 1.73
C GLY A 24 57.34 -54.30 1.60
N PRO A 25 58.55 -54.21 2.21
CA PRO A 25 59.26 -52.94 2.38
C PRO A 25 60.21 -52.59 1.21
N GLY A 26 60.21 -51.32 0.82
CA GLY A 26 61.14 -50.77 -0.17
C GLY A 26 61.18 -49.25 -0.11
N THR A 27 62.29 -48.72 0.40
CA THR A 27 62.60 -47.28 0.45
C THR A 27 62.84 -46.70 -0.94
N THR A 28 62.21 -45.57 -1.28
CA THR A 28 62.82 -44.32 -1.80
C THR A 28 61.70 -43.36 -2.23
N GLY A 29 61.87 -42.08 -1.88
CA GLY A 29 60.82 -41.06 -1.97
C GLY A 29 60.30 -40.75 -3.38
N VAL A 30 59.04 -40.32 -3.40
CA VAL A 30 58.40 -39.57 -4.50
C VAL A 30 57.43 -38.58 -3.85
N ASP A 31 57.46 -37.36 -4.35
CA ASP A 31 56.65 -36.21 -3.96
C ASP A 31 55.16 -36.56 -3.76
N GLY A 32 54.62 -36.19 -2.60
CA GLY A 32 53.20 -36.28 -2.34
C GLY A 32 52.42 -35.31 -3.25
N PRO A 33 51.26 -35.70 -3.78
CA PRO A 33 50.43 -34.77 -4.54
C PRO A 33 49.93 -33.70 -3.58
N GLY A 34 50.30 -32.45 -3.84
CA GLY A 34 49.65 -31.31 -3.20
C GLY A 34 48.15 -31.42 -3.47
N ILE A 35 47.37 -31.52 -2.40
CA ILE A 35 45.92 -31.35 -2.48
C ILE A 35 45.70 -29.90 -2.87
N THR A 36 45.54 -29.64 -4.15
CA THR A 36 45.06 -28.36 -4.66
C THR A 36 43.57 -28.33 -4.38
N THR A 37 43.17 -27.71 -3.26
CA THR A 37 41.77 -27.36 -3.02
C THR A 37 41.38 -26.39 -4.13
N THR A 38 40.77 -26.90 -5.19
CA THR A 38 40.25 -26.07 -6.27
C THR A 38 38.96 -25.48 -5.73
N THR A 39 39.00 -24.20 -5.32
CA THR A 39 37.80 -23.42 -5.02
C THR A 39 36.96 -23.38 -6.29
N ILE A 40 35.86 -24.13 -6.31
CA ILE A 40 34.91 -24.11 -7.42
C ILE A 40 34.15 -22.80 -7.28
N ALA A 41 34.33 -21.88 -8.22
CA ALA A 41 33.56 -20.64 -8.27
C ALA A 41 32.06 -20.97 -8.34
N ILE A 42 31.30 -20.46 -7.37
CA ILE A 42 29.85 -20.60 -7.30
C ILE A 42 29.24 -19.73 -8.42
N PRO A 43 28.38 -20.27 -9.30
CA PRO A 43 27.64 -19.49 -10.30
C PRO A 43 26.92 -18.27 -9.69
N GLY A 44 26.97 -17.13 -10.40
CA GLY A 44 26.38 -15.86 -9.93
C GLY A 44 24.91 -15.93 -9.50
N ALA A 45 24.09 -16.75 -10.17
CA ALA A 45 22.70 -16.96 -9.79
C ALA A 45 22.53 -17.62 -8.40
N MET A 46 23.47 -18.48 -8.00
CA MET A 46 23.46 -19.08 -6.66
C MET A 46 23.97 -18.09 -5.62
N GLN A 47 24.93 -17.23 -5.96
CA GLN A 47 25.37 -16.14 -5.06
C GLN A 47 24.23 -15.15 -4.79
N GLN A 48 23.42 -14.82 -5.81
CA GLN A 48 22.25 -13.96 -5.61
C GLN A 48 21.25 -14.60 -4.63
N GLY A 49 20.89 -15.87 -4.80
CA GLY A 49 19.96 -16.54 -3.88
C GLY A 49 20.48 -16.61 -2.43
N LEU A 50 21.77 -16.82 -2.23
CA LEU A 50 22.39 -16.81 -0.90
C LEU A 50 22.39 -15.40 -0.28
N LEU A 51 22.65 -14.38 -1.09
CA LEU A 51 22.56 -12.98 -0.66
C LEU A 51 21.13 -12.63 -0.23
N ASP A 52 20.12 -13.04 -1.00
CA ASP A 52 18.71 -12.76 -0.71
C ASP A 52 18.28 -13.43 0.60
N GLU A 53 18.66 -14.70 0.81
CA GLU A 53 18.40 -15.43 2.07
C GLU A 53 19.08 -14.76 3.27
N ALA A 54 20.36 -14.39 3.13
CA ALA A 54 21.12 -13.73 4.19
C ALA A 54 20.56 -12.35 4.54
N ARG A 55 20.14 -11.57 3.53
CA ARG A 55 19.45 -10.29 3.74
C ARG A 55 18.12 -10.48 4.45
N ALA A 56 17.36 -11.52 4.14
CA ALA A 56 16.11 -11.83 4.83
C ALA A 56 16.34 -12.19 6.31
N VAL A 57 17.37 -13.00 6.60
CA VAL A 57 17.76 -13.30 8.00
C VAL A 57 18.18 -12.02 8.73
N TRP A 58 19.02 -11.18 8.11
CA TRP A 58 19.45 -9.91 8.69
C TRP A 58 18.27 -8.97 8.93
N ALA A 59 17.33 -8.84 8.00
CA ALA A 59 16.15 -7.98 8.17
C ALA A 59 15.32 -8.36 9.41
N VAL A 60 15.25 -9.65 9.74
CA VAL A 60 14.50 -10.19 10.90
C VAL A 60 15.33 -10.22 12.18
N GLN A 61 16.62 -10.49 12.11
CA GLN A 61 17.46 -10.72 13.29
C GLN A 61 18.36 -9.53 13.65
N ARG A 62 18.40 -8.49 12.80
CA ARG A 62 19.21 -7.29 13.02
C ARG A 62 19.00 -6.72 14.43
N PRO A 63 20.07 -6.60 15.23
CA PRO A 63 20.05 -5.92 16.52
C PRO A 63 19.76 -4.42 16.35
N ASP A 64 19.14 -3.81 17.37
CA ASP A 64 18.91 -2.36 17.38
C ASP A 64 20.23 -1.58 17.45
N SER A 65 21.25 -2.12 18.12
CA SER A 65 22.61 -1.63 18.01
C SER A 65 23.60 -2.79 17.87
N TYR A 66 24.68 -2.54 17.13
CA TYR A 66 25.75 -3.53 17.01
C TYR A 66 27.09 -2.84 16.81
N ALA A 67 28.13 -3.56 17.21
CA ALA A 67 29.50 -3.23 16.84
C ALA A 67 30.06 -4.33 15.95
N LEU A 68 30.85 -3.97 14.95
CA LEU A 68 31.66 -4.94 14.22
C LEU A 68 33.06 -4.41 13.95
N THR A 69 34.05 -5.29 14.04
CA THR A 69 35.39 -5.04 13.51
C THR A 69 35.60 -5.82 12.22
N TYR A 70 36.07 -5.16 11.17
CA TYR A 70 36.47 -5.84 9.93
C TYR A 70 37.84 -5.39 9.43
N SER A 71 38.44 -6.19 8.57
CA SER A 71 39.69 -5.88 7.87
C SER A 71 39.57 -6.20 6.39
N LEU A 72 40.38 -5.51 5.58
CA LEU A 72 40.51 -5.75 4.14
C LEU A 72 41.91 -6.26 3.85
N ALA A 73 42.03 -7.32 3.05
CA ALA A 73 43.29 -7.70 2.41
C ALA A 73 43.24 -7.25 0.94
N CYS A 74 43.96 -6.16 0.63
CA CYS A 74 43.92 -5.42 -0.65
C CYS A 74 45.16 -4.50 -0.78
N GLU A 75 45.39 -3.91 -1.95
CA GLU A 75 46.27 -2.72 -2.12
C GLU A 75 45.52 -1.42 -1.72
N CYS A 76 44.95 -1.39 -0.51
CA CYS A 76 44.13 -0.30 -0.01
C CYS A 76 44.31 -0.10 1.51
N ASP A 77 43.54 0.80 2.14
CA ASP A 77 43.59 0.96 3.60
C ASP A 77 42.91 -0.24 4.27
N SER A 78 43.74 -1.20 4.68
CA SER A 78 43.34 -2.53 5.15
C SER A 78 42.57 -2.55 6.48
N GLY A 79 42.45 -1.42 7.17
CA GLY A 79 41.92 -1.37 8.53
C GLY A 79 42.92 -1.88 9.57
N PRO A 80 42.46 -2.52 10.67
CA PRO A 80 41.07 -2.88 10.97
C PRO A 80 40.19 -1.67 11.26
N TRP A 81 38.92 -1.78 10.91
CA TRP A 81 37.89 -0.76 11.04
C TRP A 81 36.91 -1.18 12.13
N LEU A 82 36.68 -0.30 13.11
CA LEU A 82 35.63 -0.46 14.11
C LEU A 82 34.41 0.33 13.66
N ILE A 83 33.30 -0.38 13.52
CA ILE A 83 32.00 0.18 13.24
C ILE A 83 31.12 0.00 14.46
N ARG A 84 30.38 1.05 14.84
CA ARG A 84 29.25 0.97 15.78
C ARG A 84 28.04 1.63 15.14
N VAL A 85 26.94 0.91 15.16
CA VAL A 85 25.65 1.35 14.63
C VAL A 85 24.64 1.36 15.78
N GLU A 86 23.90 2.46 15.87
CA GLU A 86 22.75 2.63 16.77
C GLU A 86 21.52 2.97 15.90
N GLY A 87 20.55 2.06 15.87
CA GLY A 87 19.43 2.08 14.92
C GLY A 87 19.94 1.96 13.48
N GLU A 88 19.77 3.03 12.71
CA GLU A 88 20.29 3.16 11.33
C GLU A 88 21.54 4.05 11.24
N THR A 89 21.91 4.71 12.34
CA THR A 89 22.99 5.68 12.32
C THR A 89 24.31 5.01 12.67
N THR A 90 25.31 5.21 11.83
CA THR A 90 26.69 4.84 12.16
C THR A 90 27.26 5.90 13.09
N VAL A 91 27.41 5.54 14.37
CA VAL A 91 27.93 6.45 15.41
C VAL A 91 29.45 6.37 15.55
N VAL A 92 30.04 5.25 15.13
CA VAL A 92 31.50 5.09 15.01
C VAL A 92 31.81 4.40 13.69
N ALA A 93 32.70 5.00 12.91
CA ALA A 93 33.31 4.39 11.74
C ALA A 93 34.77 4.85 11.68
N GLU A 94 35.65 4.18 12.41
CA GLU A 94 37.04 4.61 12.56
C GLU A 94 38.05 3.49 12.45
N ARG A 95 39.29 3.86 12.17
CA ARG A 95 40.41 2.93 12.12
C ARG A 95 40.92 2.64 13.52
N VAL A 96 40.95 1.37 13.90
CA VAL A 96 41.40 0.94 15.22
C VAL A 96 42.84 1.42 15.46
N GLY A 97 43.05 2.15 16.56
CA GLY A 97 44.37 2.60 16.99
C GLY A 97 44.91 3.87 16.33
N LEU A 98 44.18 4.49 15.39
CA LEU A 98 44.59 5.75 14.74
C LEU A 98 43.69 6.96 15.05
N GLY A 99 42.62 6.77 15.83
CA GLY A 99 41.69 7.83 16.23
C GLY A 99 40.81 8.36 15.08
N PRO A 100 39.94 9.33 15.34
CA PRO A 100 38.98 9.84 14.36
C PRO A 100 39.68 10.59 13.21
N GLY A 101 39.17 10.46 11.98
CA GLY A 101 39.64 11.25 10.82
C GLY A 101 39.88 10.49 9.51
N ARG A 102 39.57 9.19 9.43
CA ARG A 102 39.46 8.45 8.17
C ARG A 102 38.10 7.77 8.07
N GLU A 103 37.45 7.90 6.93
CA GLU A 103 36.17 7.25 6.64
C GLU A 103 36.41 5.76 6.35
N ALA A 104 35.64 4.90 7.02
CA ALA A 104 35.67 3.47 6.76
C ALA A 104 35.04 3.18 5.39
N PRO A 105 35.59 2.23 4.59
CA PRO A 105 35.03 1.87 3.28
C PRO A 105 33.55 1.44 3.34
N TYR A 106 33.18 0.73 4.39
CA TYR A 106 31.82 0.31 4.69
C TYR A 106 31.46 0.75 6.11
N ALA A 107 30.38 1.51 6.22
CA ALA A 107 29.92 2.13 7.46
C ALA A 107 28.94 1.24 8.26
N SER A 108 28.42 0.15 7.68
CA SER A 108 27.45 -0.74 8.31
C SER A 108 27.46 -2.12 7.64
N VAL A 109 26.76 -3.09 8.23
CA VAL A 109 26.45 -4.37 7.57
C VAL A 109 25.66 -4.15 6.27
N ASP A 110 24.70 -3.22 6.28
CA ASP A 110 23.89 -2.88 5.10
C ASP A 110 24.78 -2.36 3.96
N ALA A 111 25.77 -1.51 4.25
CA ALA A 111 26.71 -1.02 3.25
C ALA A 111 27.57 -2.14 2.64
N ILE A 112 27.92 -3.18 3.42
CA ILE A 112 28.63 -4.36 2.89
C ILE A 112 27.69 -5.14 1.96
N PHE A 113 26.43 -5.34 2.37
CA PHE A 113 25.45 -5.99 1.52
C PHE A 113 25.22 -5.23 0.21
N ASP A 114 25.19 -3.91 0.23
CA ASP A 114 24.97 -3.09 -0.96
C ASP A 114 26.13 -3.21 -1.95
N GLU A 115 27.37 -3.26 -1.47
CA GLU A 115 28.53 -3.53 -2.32
C GLU A 115 28.47 -4.94 -2.94
N ILE A 116 28.03 -5.95 -2.19
CA ILE A 116 27.87 -7.31 -2.71
C ILE A 116 26.77 -7.32 -3.80
N THR A 117 25.63 -6.67 -3.56
CA THR A 117 24.56 -6.51 -4.55
C THR A 117 25.07 -5.82 -5.82
N ALA A 118 25.80 -4.72 -5.67
CA ALA A 118 26.38 -3.98 -6.80
C ALA A 118 27.37 -4.84 -7.59
N THR A 119 28.19 -5.64 -6.90
CA THR A 119 29.18 -6.51 -7.53
C THR A 119 28.52 -7.63 -8.33
N ILE A 120 27.52 -8.31 -7.75
CA ILE A 120 26.78 -9.40 -8.42
C ILE A 120 25.99 -8.84 -9.62
N SER A 121 25.28 -7.73 -9.44
CA SER A 121 24.45 -7.13 -10.51
C SER A 121 25.28 -6.63 -11.70
N GLN A 122 26.49 -6.16 -11.46
CA GLN A 122 27.44 -5.76 -12.51
C GLN A 122 28.14 -6.96 -13.19
N GLY A 123 27.86 -8.19 -12.75
CA GLY A 123 28.50 -9.40 -13.28
C GLY A 123 30.00 -9.49 -12.97
N ARG A 124 30.44 -8.83 -11.89
CA ARG A 124 31.85 -8.84 -11.45
C ARG A 124 32.08 -10.15 -10.70
N PHE A 125 32.78 -11.09 -11.33
CA PHE A 125 33.07 -12.42 -10.80
C PHE A 125 34.56 -12.74 -10.91
N PRO A 126 35.10 -13.62 -10.06
CA PRO A 126 34.41 -14.41 -9.03
C PRO A 126 34.10 -13.64 -7.74
N VAL A 127 32.97 -13.99 -7.12
CA VAL A 127 32.52 -13.53 -5.80
C VAL A 127 32.23 -14.75 -4.93
N ASP A 128 32.72 -14.71 -3.70
CA ASP A 128 32.41 -15.70 -2.66
C ASP A 128 32.10 -14.99 -1.35
N VAL A 129 30.96 -15.31 -0.75
CA VAL A 129 30.49 -14.69 0.50
C VAL A 129 30.07 -15.78 1.47
N ALA A 130 30.60 -15.70 2.70
CA ALA A 130 30.14 -16.53 3.80
C ALA A 130 29.31 -15.67 4.75
N TYR A 131 28.08 -16.09 5.01
CA TYR A 131 27.18 -15.39 5.93
C TYR A 131 27.19 -16.02 7.32
N ASP A 132 26.85 -15.20 8.31
CA ASP A 132 26.49 -15.65 9.64
C ASP A 132 25.12 -16.35 9.60
N GLN A 133 24.94 -17.40 10.40
CA GLN A 133 23.70 -18.20 10.38
C GLN A 133 22.66 -17.69 11.39
N GLU A 134 23.06 -16.92 12.40
CA GLU A 134 22.18 -16.41 13.44
C GLU A 134 21.61 -15.05 13.04
N TYR A 135 22.48 -14.16 12.58
CA TYR A 135 22.15 -12.80 12.22
C TYR A 135 22.15 -12.54 10.71
N GLY A 136 22.73 -13.42 9.88
CA GLY A 136 22.72 -13.24 8.42
C GLY A 136 23.76 -12.28 7.85
N TYR A 137 24.53 -11.54 8.67
CA TYR A 137 25.52 -10.59 8.16
C TYR A 137 26.68 -11.28 7.40
N PRO A 138 27.35 -10.61 6.45
CA PRO A 138 28.51 -11.16 5.75
C PRO A 138 29.71 -11.32 6.71
N ARG A 139 30.17 -12.55 6.95
CA ARG A 139 31.38 -12.85 7.75
C ARG A 139 32.66 -12.73 6.93
N SER A 140 32.60 -13.16 5.67
CA SER A 140 33.68 -12.96 4.70
C SER A 140 33.11 -12.61 3.34
N TYR A 141 33.80 -11.74 2.63
CA TYR A 141 33.49 -11.39 1.24
C TYR A 141 34.78 -11.34 0.43
N VAL A 142 34.90 -12.25 -0.53
CA VAL A 142 36.03 -12.38 -1.45
C VAL A 142 35.60 -11.92 -2.83
N PHE A 143 36.34 -10.95 -3.37
CA PHE A 143 36.16 -10.48 -4.74
C PHE A 143 37.46 -10.64 -5.53
N ASN A 144 37.35 -11.27 -6.70
CA ASN A 144 38.42 -11.41 -7.70
C ASN A 144 39.66 -12.24 -7.28
N GLU A 145 39.50 -13.43 -6.67
CA GLU A 145 40.60 -14.43 -6.60
C GLU A 145 40.51 -15.43 -7.79
N PRO A 146 41.62 -15.92 -8.40
CA PRO A 146 43.02 -15.81 -7.98
C PRO A 146 43.82 -14.76 -8.77
N GLU A 147 43.17 -13.91 -9.57
CA GLU A 147 43.82 -12.74 -10.16
C GLU A 147 44.22 -11.84 -8.99
N LEU A 148 45.51 -11.85 -8.65
CA LEU A 148 46.06 -11.35 -7.38
C LEU A 148 45.50 -9.95 -7.03
N PRO A 149 45.42 -9.55 -5.74
CA PRO A 149 44.91 -8.24 -5.26
C PRO A 149 45.60 -6.97 -5.85
N VAL A 150 46.52 -7.16 -6.79
CA VAL A 150 47.23 -6.17 -7.60
C VAL A 150 46.35 -5.58 -8.73
N ASP A 151 45.22 -6.21 -9.10
CA ASP A 151 44.33 -5.74 -10.16
C ASP A 151 42.94 -5.24 -9.70
N GLY A 152 42.73 -5.13 -8.38
CA GLY A 152 41.49 -4.60 -7.80
C GLY A 152 40.65 -5.60 -6.99
N GLY A 153 41.13 -6.83 -6.79
CA GLY A 153 40.54 -7.79 -5.86
C GLY A 153 40.75 -7.45 -4.38
N PHE A 154 39.88 -7.98 -3.51
CA PHE A 154 40.03 -7.86 -2.06
C PHE A 154 39.36 -9.01 -1.29
N ILE A 155 39.79 -9.18 -0.03
CA ILE A 155 39.12 -10.04 0.96
C ILE A 155 38.69 -9.18 2.14
N LEU A 156 37.39 -9.10 2.41
CA LEU A 156 36.83 -8.55 3.63
C LEU A 156 36.61 -9.68 4.64
N THR A 157 37.09 -9.49 5.86
CA THR A 157 36.84 -10.41 6.99
C THR A 157 36.28 -9.64 8.19
N VAL A 158 35.10 -10.03 8.68
CA VAL A 158 34.52 -9.57 9.95
C VAL A 158 35.03 -10.45 11.08
N THR A 159 35.61 -9.86 12.13
CA THR A 159 36.31 -10.60 13.19
C THR A 159 35.70 -10.46 14.58
N ASP A 160 34.90 -9.42 14.84
CA ASP A 160 34.34 -9.14 16.17
C ASP A 160 32.98 -8.47 16.04
N PHE A 161 31.94 -9.25 15.72
CA PHE A 161 30.55 -8.79 15.70
C PHE A 161 29.93 -8.95 17.08
N GLN A 162 29.36 -7.88 17.62
CA GLN A 162 28.70 -7.84 18.92
C GLN A 162 27.34 -7.18 18.76
N ALA A 163 26.28 -7.97 18.97
CA ALA A 163 24.90 -7.49 19.03
C ALA A 163 24.59 -6.93 20.43
N ASP A 164 23.90 -5.79 20.50
CA ASP A 164 23.46 -5.18 21.75
C ASP A 164 22.14 -4.41 21.59
N PRO A 165 21.09 -4.72 22.36
CA PRO A 165 20.54 -6.05 22.61
C PRO A 165 19.94 -6.69 21.33
N PRO A 166 19.51 -7.97 21.35
CA PRO A 166 18.74 -8.57 20.25
C PRO A 166 17.46 -7.77 19.97
N ALA A 167 16.91 -7.89 18.75
CA ALA A 167 15.70 -7.20 18.32
C ALA A 167 14.57 -7.34 19.36
N ARG A 168 13.96 -6.20 19.75
CA ARG A 168 12.94 -6.14 20.82
C ARG A 168 11.73 -7.06 20.58
N ASP A 169 11.29 -7.21 19.33
CA ASP A 169 10.18 -8.10 18.95
C ASP A 169 10.46 -8.80 17.59
N PRO A 170 11.10 -9.98 17.60
CA PRO A 170 11.40 -10.72 16.38
C PRO A 170 10.15 -11.17 15.61
N GLN A 171 9.03 -11.39 16.29
CA GLN A 171 7.80 -11.86 15.64
C GLN A 171 7.13 -10.72 14.88
N GLN A 172 6.98 -9.55 15.49
CA GLN A 172 6.46 -8.37 14.79
C GLN A 172 7.41 -7.92 13.69
N ARG A 173 8.73 -8.03 13.89
CA ARG A 173 9.72 -7.75 12.84
C ARG A 173 9.58 -8.70 11.65
N GLN A 174 9.39 -9.99 11.89
CA GLN A 174 9.12 -10.94 10.82
C GLN A 174 7.81 -10.60 10.08
N ALA A 175 6.74 -10.31 10.82
CA ALA A 175 5.46 -9.93 10.23
C ALA A 175 5.57 -8.64 9.38
N PHE A 176 6.36 -7.67 9.83
CA PHE A 176 6.68 -6.45 9.08
C PHE A 176 7.40 -6.75 7.77
N VAL A 177 8.47 -7.54 7.81
CA VAL A 177 9.23 -7.92 6.60
C VAL A 177 8.34 -8.67 5.60
N GLU A 178 7.55 -9.64 6.07
CA GLU A 178 6.63 -10.41 5.22
C GLU A 178 5.49 -9.54 4.66
N GLY A 179 4.98 -8.59 5.46
CA GLY A 179 3.95 -7.64 5.04
C GLY A 179 4.45 -6.68 3.97
N LEU A 180 5.63 -6.07 4.19
CA LEU A 180 6.27 -5.18 3.25
C LEU A 180 6.58 -5.88 1.92
N ALA A 181 7.12 -7.10 1.96
CA ALA A 181 7.37 -7.89 0.75
C ALA A 181 6.07 -8.13 -0.05
N ARG A 182 4.97 -8.53 0.62
CA ARG A 182 3.67 -8.68 -0.06
C ARG A 182 3.14 -7.37 -0.64
N TRP A 183 3.39 -6.24 0.04
CA TRP A 183 3.00 -4.93 -0.44
C TRP A 183 3.77 -4.52 -1.70
N GLU A 184 5.09 -4.71 -1.71
CA GLU A 184 5.94 -4.46 -2.89
C GLU A 184 5.54 -5.38 -4.06
N GLU A 185 5.32 -6.67 -3.78
CA GLU A 185 4.90 -7.66 -4.79
C GLU A 185 3.48 -7.43 -5.31
N SER A 186 2.63 -6.70 -4.58
CA SER A 186 1.26 -6.40 -5.02
C SER A 186 1.21 -5.48 -6.25
N GLY A 187 2.30 -4.74 -6.51
CA GLY A 187 2.35 -3.70 -7.54
C GLY A 187 1.65 -2.39 -7.16
N LEU A 188 0.97 -2.33 -6.01
CA LEU A 188 0.29 -1.12 -5.53
C LEU A 188 1.23 -0.12 -4.83
N ALA A 189 2.44 -0.54 -4.46
CA ALA A 189 3.44 0.32 -3.83
C ALA A 189 3.81 1.54 -4.69
N ASP A 190 3.79 1.37 -6.02
CA ASP A 190 4.09 2.41 -7.02
C ASP A 190 2.86 2.82 -7.85
N ALA A 191 1.67 2.35 -7.49
CA ALA A 191 0.44 2.60 -8.23
C ALA A 191 -0.45 3.66 -7.57
N ASP A 192 -1.46 4.09 -8.32
CA ASP A 192 -2.56 4.87 -7.80
C ASP A 192 -3.49 3.96 -6.99
N TYR A 193 -3.96 4.41 -5.83
CA TYR A 193 -4.91 3.65 -5.02
C TYR A 193 -5.76 4.54 -4.12
N ASP A 194 -6.95 4.04 -3.78
CA ASP A 194 -7.85 4.68 -2.82
C ASP A 194 -7.98 3.82 -1.58
N TYR A 195 -8.21 4.43 -0.42
CA TYR A 195 -8.38 3.72 0.85
C TYR A 195 -9.12 4.56 1.88
N THR A 196 -9.56 3.91 2.96
CA THR A 196 -10.08 4.56 4.16
C THR A 196 -8.99 4.60 5.23
N PHE A 197 -8.73 5.78 5.78
CA PHE A 197 -7.75 5.99 6.84
C PHE A 197 -8.42 6.46 8.14
N THR A 198 -8.14 5.78 9.24
CA THR A 198 -8.56 6.20 10.59
C THR A 198 -7.34 6.23 11.50
N ARG A 199 -7.26 7.26 12.33
CA ARG A 199 -6.25 7.35 13.38
C ARG A 199 -6.90 7.39 14.75
N GLY A 200 -6.47 6.55 15.67
CA GLY A 200 -6.75 6.75 17.10
C GLY A 200 -5.59 7.50 17.74
N CYS A 201 -5.86 8.59 18.43
CA CYS A 201 -4.92 9.28 19.31
C CYS A 201 -5.68 10.15 20.31
N PHE A 202 -4.98 10.64 21.34
CA PHE A 202 -5.47 11.73 22.19
C PHE A 202 -5.33 13.09 21.46
N CYS A 203 -6.03 13.21 20.35
CA CYS A 203 -5.96 14.34 19.42
C CYS A 203 -7.36 14.91 19.15
N PRO A 204 -7.47 16.13 18.58
CA PRO A 204 -8.76 16.69 18.17
C PRO A 204 -9.51 15.76 17.21
N VAL A 205 -10.84 15.88 17.16
CA VAL A 205 -11.70 14.96 16.41
C VAL A 205 -11.43 14.99 14.89
N GLU A 206 -10.95 16.13 14.40
CA GLU A 206 -10.52 16.37 13.03
C GLU A 206 -9.16 15.72 12.68
N PHE A 207 -8.56 14.95 13.59
CA PHE A 207 -7.36 14.13 13.35
C PHE A 207 -7.71 12.63 13.28
N VAL A 208 -8.94 12.23 13.58
CA VAL A 208 -9.33 10.83 13.80
C VAL A 208 -9.89 10.14 12.55
N GLY A 209 -10.65 10.86 11.72
CA GLY A 209 -11.33 10.28 10.55
C GLY A 209 -12.62 9.53 10.90
N PRO A 210 -13.09 8.57 10.06
CA PRO A 210 -12.40 7.97 8.92
C PRO A 210 -12.35 8.87 7.68
N TYR A 211 -11.18 9.04 7.08
CA TYR A 211 -10.98 9.78 5.82
C TYR A 211 -11.05 8.86 4.61
N GLN A 212 -11.72 9.30 3.55
CA GLN A 212 -11.56 8.74 2.21
C GLN A 212 -10.33 9.38 1.57
N VAL A 213 -9.31 8.58 1.26
CA VAL A 213 -8.02 9.07 0.76
C VAL A 213 -7.75 8.52 -0.62
N SER A 214 -7.31 9.39 -1.54
CA SER A 214 -6.82 9.01 -2.86
C SER A 214 -5.34 9.33 -2.98
N LEU A 215 -4.56 8.32 -3.37
CA LEU A 215 -3.14 8.47 -3.69
C LEU A 215 -2.96 8.42 -5.20
N ARG A 216 -2.25 9.39 -5.77
CA ARG A 216 -1.85 9.38 -7.19
C ARG A 216 -0.36 9.69 -7.31
N ALA A 217 0.36 8.91 -8.11
CA ALA A 217 1.81 9.07 -8.31
C ALA A 217 2.61 9.15 -6.99
N GLY A 218 2.21 8.40 -5.96
CA GLY A 218 2.87 8.37 -4.65
C GLY A 218 2.45 9.49 -3.68
N GLU A 219 1.62 10.44 -4.10
CA GLU A 219 1.18 11.58 -3.29
C GLU A 219 -0.31 11.53 -2.96
N ILE A 220 -0.70 12.02 -1.78
CA ILE A 220 -2.11 12.16 -1.42
C ILE A 220 -2.69 13.32 -2.22
N THR A 221 -3.62 13.03 -3.13
CA THR A 221 -4.28 14.05 -3.98
C THR A 221 -5.65 14.46 -3.47
N SER A 222 -6.31 13.62 -2.68
CA SER A 222 -7.56 13.98 -1.99
C SER A 222 -7.67 13.25 -0.65
N ALA A 223 -8.27 13.93 0.32
CA ALA A 223 -8.59 13.35 1.62
C ALA A 223 -9.86 14.02 2.16
N SER A 224 -10.99 13.30 2.18
CA SER A 224 -12.27 13.87 2.60
C SER A 224 -12.82 13.20 3.85
N PHE A 225 -13.60 13.95 4.62
CA PHE A 225 -14.35 13.46 5.78
C PHE A 225 -15.78 13.97 5.71
N LYS A 226 -16.75 13.06 5.64
CA LYS A 226 -18.19 13.40 5.51
C LYS A 226 -18.46 14.41 4.39
N GLY A 227 -17.74 14.25 3.27
CA GLY A 227 -17.87 15.09 2.08
C GLY A 227 -17.29 16.48 2.16
N THR A 228 -16.51 16.78 3.20
CA THR A 228 -15.63 17.95 3.23
C THR A 228 -14.23 17.50 2.86
N ASP A 229 -13.67 18.03 1.78
CA ASP A 229 -12.26 17.81 1.42
C ASP A 229 -11.36 18.59 2.38
N LEU A 230 -10.33 17.94 2.95
CA LEU A 230 -9.30 18.58 3.76
C LEU A 230 -8.55 19.68 3.00
N PHE A 231 -8.45 19.59 1.66
CA PHE A 231 -7.81 20.60 0.82
C PHE A 231 -8.64 21.88 0.66
N ASP A 232 -9.97 21.79 0.82
CA ASP A 232 -10.90 22.93 0.72
C ASP A 232 -11.09 23.67 2.04
N ILE A 233 -10.67 23.06 3.15
CA ILE A 233 -10.76 23.73 4.44
C ILE A 233 -9.64 24.77 4.47
N ASP A 234 -10.03 26.05 4.50
CA ASP A 234 -9.17 27.20 4.79
C ASP A 234 -8.76 27.16 6.28
N ILE A 235 -8.15 26.06 6.71
CA ILE A 235 -7.57 25.88 8.04
C ILE A 235 -6.26 26.63 8.02
N LEU A 236 -6.38 27.92 8.25
CA LEU A 236 -5.34 28.80 8.75
C LEU A 236 -4.25 27.99 9.48
N GLU A 237 -3.08 27.90 8.85
CA GLU A 237 -1.79 27.47 9.42
C GLU A 237 -1.47 25.98 9.62
N ILE A 238 -2.24 25.00 9.12
CA ILE A 238 -1.75 23.59 9.13
C ILE A 238 -1.04 23.27 7.81
N GLY A 239 0.25 23.56 7.73
CA GLY A 239 1.12 23.11 6.62
C GLY A 239 1.39 21.60 6.62
N ARG A 240 0.46 20.76 7.09
CA ARG A 240 0.70 19.34 7.41
C ARG A 240 -0.56 18.46 7.29
N TYR A 241 -1.19 18.36 6.11
CA TYR A 241 -2.21 17.32 5.88
C TYR A 241 -1.64 15.90 6.08
N GLU A 242 -0.32 15.72 5.89
CA GLU A 242 0.44 14.52 6.25
C GLU A 242 0.41 14.18 7.75
N GLU A 243 0.09 15.15 8.62
CA GLU A 243 -0.22 14.87 10.03
C GLU A 243 -1.64 14.34 10.21
N ILE A 244 -2.57 14.57 9.29
CA ILE A 244 -3.96 14.14 9.42
C ILE A 244 -4.13 12.73 8.84
N VAL A 245 -3.66 12.54 7.62
CA VAL A 245 -3.71 11.29 6.86
C VAL A 245 -2.29 10.87 6.46
N LYS A 246 -2.02 9.57 6.40
CA LYS A 246 -0.72 9.01 5.97
C LYS A 246 -0.90 8.09 4.76
N PRO A 247 0.02 8.11 3.78
CA PRO A 247 0.09 7.05 2.77
C PRO A 247 0.40 5.71 3.44
N VAL A 248 0.16 4.59 2.74
CA VAL A 248 0.46 3.24 3.25
C VAL A 248 1.93 3.11 3.62
N LEU A 249 2.83 3.60 2.76
CA LEU A 249 4.27 3.65 3.04
C LEU A 249 4.60 4.53 4.25
N GLY A 250 3.82 5.58 4.49
CA GLY A 250 3.94 6.41 5.69
C GLY A 250 3.56 5.67 6.98
N VAL A 251 2.65 4.69 6.90
CA VAL A 251 2.33 3.82 8.05
C VAL A 251 3.40 2.74 8.24
N PHE A 252 3.95 2.17 7.16
CA PHE A 252 5.13 1.30 7.25
C PHE A 252 6.30 2.00 7.94
N ALA A 253 6.56 3.27 7.62
CA ALA A 253 7.61 4.06 8.27
C ALA A 253 7.37 4.25 9.78
N GLU A 254 6.12 4.40 10.23
CA GLU A 254 5.80 4.46 11.67
C GLU A 254 6.01 3.11 12.36
N ILE A 255 5.66 2.00 11.71
CA ILE A 255 5.91 0.65 12.25
C ILE A 255 7.42 0.39 12.35
N GLU A 256 8.18 0.74 11.33
CA GLU A 256 9.64 0.63 11.32
C GLU A 256 10.28 1.45 12.45
N ARG A 257 9.74 2.65 12.73
CA ARG A 257 10.13 3.43 13.90
C ARG A 257 9.74 2.75 15.20
N ALA A 258 8.52 2.21 15.29
CA ALA A 258 8.04 1.49 16.47
C ALA A 258 8.90 0.25 16.80
N LEU A 259 9.37 -0.48 15.79
CA LEU A 259 10.29 -1.61 15.94
C LEU A 259 11.59 -1.25 16.68
N ARG A 260 12.00 0.02 16.66
CA ARG A 260 13.23 0.51 17.31
C ARG A 260 12.96 1.22 18.63
N GLU A 261 11.93 2.06 18.65
CA GLU A 261 11.77 3.07 19.69
C GLU A 261 10.65 2.74 20.67
N ALA A 262 9.57 2.11 20.20
CA ALA A 262 8.37 1.92 21.00
C ALA A 262 8.62 0.99 22.19
N ASP A 263 7.86 1.19 23.25
CA ASP A 263 7.80 0.25 24.37
C ASP A 263 7.09 -1.04 23.94
N SER A 264 5.95 -0.89 23.27
CA SER A 264 5.25 -1.99 22.62
C SER A 264 4.48 -1.54 21.39
N PHE A 265 4.27 -2.45 20.45
CA PHE A 265 3.38 -2.20 19.32
C PHE A 265 2.80 -3.51 18.79
N THR A 266 1.71 -3.41 18.04
CA THR A 266 1.13 -4.51 17.28
C THR A 266 0.77 -4.03 15.89
N ALA A 267 1.11 -4.82 14.87
CA ALA A 267 0.70 -4.54 13.49
C ALA A 267 0.10 -5.80 12.84
N ASP A 268 -1.12 -5.66 12.32
CA ASP A 268 -1.77 -6.62 11.44
C ASP A 268 -1.61 -6.19 9.99
N TYR A 269 -1.46 -7.16 9.09
CA TYR A 269 -1.25 -6.92 7.66
C TYR A 269 -2.30 -7.64 6.83
N HIS A 270 -2.67 -7.02 5.71
CA HIS A 270 -3.59 -7.62 4.77
C HIS A 270 -2.99 -8.94 4.20
N PRO A 271 -3.76 -10.05 4.15
CA PRO A 271 -3.21 -11.37 3.87
C PRO A 271 -2.76 -11.56 2.40
N VAL A 272 -3.28 -10.74 1.48
CA VAL A 272 -2.93 -10.79 0.05
C VAL A 272 -2.01 -9.61 -0.28
N LEU A 273 -2.55 -8.39 -0.19
CA LEU A 273 -1.86 -7.14 -0.51
C LEU A 273 -0.76 -6.69 0.47
N GLY A 274 -0.61 -7.26 1.66
CA GLY A 274 0.52 -6.96 2.54
C GLY A 274 0.52 -5.62 3.30
N TYR A 275 -0.34 -4.64 2.95
CA TYR A 275 -0.39 -3.35 3.66
C TYR A 275 -0.83 -3.49 5.13
N PRO A 276 -0.42 -2.58 6.04
CA PRO A 276 -0.85 -2.61 7.44
C PRO A 276 -2.34 -2.27 7.56
N THR A 277 -3.15 -3.17 8.14
CA THR A 277 -4.60 -2.97 8.31
C THR A 277 -4.95 -2.38 9.67
N ASN A 278 -4.22 -2.78 10.72
CA ASN A 278 -4.42 -2.30 12.07
C ASN A 278 -3.06 -2.18 12.77
N VAL A 279 -2.75 -1.00 13.25
CA VAL A 279 -1.49 -0.70 13.95
C VAL A 279 -1.84 -0.03 15.26
N TYR A 280 -1.22 -0.47 16.34
CA TYR A 280 -1.27 0.21 17.64
C TYR A 280 0.15 0.32 18.17
N ILE A 281 0.52 1.50 18.64
CA ILE A 281 1.86 1.80 19.13
C ILE A 281 1.76 2.51 20.47
N ASP A 282 2.44 1.96 21.47
CA ASP A 282 2.72 2.56 22.76
C ASP A 282 4.21 2.95 22.81
N TRP A 283 4.47 4.25 22.76
CA TRP A 283 5.84 4.76 22.72
C TRP A 283 6.51 4.73 24.09
N ILE A 284 5.76 4.93 25.17
CA ILE A 284 6.31 5.12 26.51
C ILE A 284 5.41 4.37 27.50
N ALA A 285 5.94 3.29 28.08
CA ALA A 285 5.24 2.53 29.11
C ALA A 285 4.59 3.43 30.18
N ASN A 286 3.26 3.36 30.29
CA ASN A 286 2.43 4.06 31.27
C ASN A 286 2.35 5.59 31.10
N ALA A 287 2.65 6.13 29.92
CA ALA A 287 2.03 7.37 29.48
C ALA A 287 0.68 7.03 28.79
N ALA A 288 -0.21 8.00 28.62
CA ALA A 288 -1.59 7.74 28.16
C ALA A 288 -2.08 8.73 27.08
N ASP A 289 -1.20 9.61 26.62
CA ASP A 289 -1.50 10.71 25.69
C ASP A 289 -0.63 10.67 24.42
N GLU A 290 0.21 9.65 24.30
CA GLU A 290 1.18 9.43 23.25
C GLU A 290 0.82 8.23 22.37
N GLU A 291 -0.07 7.34 22.81
CA GLU A 291 -0.43 6.16 22.03
C GLU A 291 -1.15 6.55 20.75
N VAL A 292 -0.79 5.86 19.68
CA VAL A 292 -1.36 6.08 18.36
C VAL A 292 -1.79 4.75 17.76
N SER A 293 -2.94 4.76 17.12
CA SER A 293 -3.37 3.67 16.26
C SER A 293 -3.64 4.16 14.85
N TYR A 294 -3.36 3.30 13.88
CA TYR A 294 -3.67 3.52 12.47
C TYR A 294 -4.51 2.36 11.97
N THR A 295 -5.57 2.66 11.23
CA THR A 295 -6.38 1.66 10.54
C THR A 295 -6.49 2.05 9.07
N ILE A 296 -6.10 1.12 8.20
CA ILE A 296 -6.29 1.22 6.75
C ILE A 296 -7.31 0.16 6.34
N ALA A 297 -8.40 0.61 5.73
CA ALA A 297 -9.46 -0.25 5.24
C ALA A 297 -9.81 0.08 3.79
N ASN A 298 -10.50 -0.84 3.12
CA ASN A 298 -11.04 -0.63 1.77
C ASN A 298 -10.01 -0.17 0.73
N LEU A 299 -8.75 -0.59 0.87
CA LEU A 299 -7.70 -0.27 -0.10
C LEU A 299 -8.01 -0.92 -1.45
N ARG A 300 -7.93 -0.16 -2.54
CA ARG A 300 -8.30 -0.61 -3.88
C ARG A 300 -7.51 0.10 -4.98
N ASP A 301 -7.22 -0.64 -6.05
CA ASP A 301 -6.70 -0.12 -7.31
C ASP A 301 -7.85 0.56 -8.10
N PRO A 302 -7.70 1.81 -8.58
CA PRO A 302 -8.65 2.43 -9.48
C PRO A 302 -8.75 1.68 -10.82
N ALA A 303 -7.72 0.94 -11.23
CA ALA A 303 -7.77 0.10 -12.43
C ALA A 303 -8.59 -1.19 -12.25
N GLU A 304 -8.95 -1.59 -11.02
CA GLU A 304 -9.82 -2.74 -10.73
C GLU A 304 -11.32 -2.38 -10.77
N TYR A 305 -11.69 -1.23 -11.31
CA TYR A 305 -13.09 -0.91 -11.61
C TYR A 305 -13.63 -1.91 -12.67
N PRO A 306 -14.68 -2.72 -12.39
CA PRO A 306 -15.21 -3.64 -13.39
C PRO A 306 -15.68 -2.93 -14.67
N ASP A 307 -15.43 -3.55 -15.82
CA ASP A 307 -15.82 -3.08 -17.17
C ASP A 307 -17.34 -2.97 -17.39
N SER A 308 -18.17 -3.31 -16.40
CA SER A 308 -19.63 -3.40 -16.51
C SER A 308 -20.33 -2.87 -15.26
N CYS A 309 -21.47 -2.20 -15.45
CA CYS A 309 -22.37 -1.68 -14.43
C CYS A 309 -23.82 -2.07 -14.76
N SER A 310 -24.81 -1.63 -13.98
CA SER A 310 -26.22 -2.02 -14.18
C SER A 310 -26.87 -1.62 -15.52
N THR A 311 -26.22 -0.77 -16.32
CA THR A 311 -26.63 -0.39 -17.68
C THR A 311 -25.90 -1.19 -18.76
N ASP A 312 -24.96 -2.07 -18.41
CA ASP A 312 -24.23 -2.88 -19.39
C ASP A 312 -25.18 -3.79 -20.18
N GLY A 313 -25.07 -3.76 -21.51
CA GLY A 313 -25.96 -4.44 -22.43
C GLY A 313 -27.40 -3.91 -22.48
N TRP A 314 -27.69 -2.77 -21.82
CA TRP A 314 -29.00 -2.13 -21.89
C TRP A 314 -29.04 -1.07 -23.00
N GLU A 315 -30.14 -1.01 -23.75
CA GLU A 315 -30.37 0.00 -24.77
C GLU A 315 -31.44 0.97 -24.29
N ALA A 316 -31.04 2.20 -24.00
CA ALA A 316 -31.92 3.32 -23.66
C ALA A 316 -31.49 4.56 -24.43
N GLY A 317 -32.45 5.41 -24.78
CA GLY A 317 -32.21 6.74 -25.33
C GLY A 317 -32.60 7.81 -24.31
N LEU A 318 -31.96 8.98 -24.40
CA LEU A 318 -32.33 10.13 -23.59
C LEU A 318 -33.57 10.79 -24.20
N VAL A 319 -34.65 10.86 -23.43
CA VAL A 319 -35.91 11.51 -23.83
C VAL A 319 -35.64 13.01 -24.03
N PRO A 320 -35.95 13.58 -25.20
CA PRO A 320 -35.78 15.02 -25.44
C PRO A 320 -36.67 15.87 -24.53
N GLN A 321 -36.08 16.87 -23.88
CA GLN A 321 -36.76 17.83 -23.03
C GLN A 321 -36.37 19.24 -23.49
N PRO A 322 -37.06 19.81 -24.50
CA PRO A 322 -36.64 21.04 -25.19
C PRO A 322 -36.74 22.30 -24.34
N ASP A 323 -37.44 22.23 -23.19
CA ASP A 323 -37.63 23.36 -22.28
C ASP A 323 -36.45 23.56 -21.32
N LEU A 324 -35.44 22.68 -21.34
CA LEU A 324 -34.23 22.81 -20.52
C LEU A 324 -33.28 23.89 -21.07
N PRO A 325 -32.64 24.68 -20.19
CA PRO A 325 -31.49 25.51 -20.58
C PRO A 325 -30.36 24.67 -21.17
N GLU A 326 -29.57 25.28 -22.05
CA GLU A 326 -28.47 24.60 -22.75
C GLU A 326 -27.46 23.96 -21.78
N ALA A 327 -27.07 24.68 -20.72
CA ALA A 327 -26.13 24.18 -19.72
C ALA A 327 -26.67 22.95 -18.96
N VAL A 328 -27.93 23.02 -18.54
CA VAL A 328 -28.63 21.92 -17.86
C VAL A 328 -28.77 20.70 -18.77
N ALA A 329 -29.14 20.93 -20.03
CA ALA A 329 -29.26 19.88 -21.04
C ALA A 329 -27.91 19.20 -21.34
N ALA A 330 -26.81 19.97 -21.35
CA ALA A 330 -25.46 19.45 -21.54
C ALA A 330 -25.05 18.53 -20.39
N THR A 331 -25.23 18.96 -19.14
CA THR A 331 -24.93 18.14 -17.94
C THR A 331 -25.81 16.90 -17.89
N ARG A 332 -27.11 17.02 -18.16
CA ARG A 332 -28.03 15.89 -18.25
C ARG A 332 -27.58 14.86 -19.30
N LEU A 333 -27.15 15.33 -20.47
CA LEU A 333 -26.62 14.45 -21.52
C LEU A 333 -25.33 13.77 -21.09
N ALA A 334 -24.40 14.50 -20.48
CA ALA A 334 -23.13 13.94 -20.02
C ALA A 334 -23.33 12.86 -18.95
N LEU A 335 -24.22 13.10 -17.96
CA LEU A 335 -24.59 12.10 -16.96
C LEU A 335 -25.22 10.85 -17.60
N PHE A 336 -26.13 11.06 -18.55
CA PHE A 336 -26.78 9.96 -19.25
C PHE A 336 -25.78 9.11 -20.05
N GLU A 337 -24.92 9.74 -20.86
CA GLU A 337 -23.94 9.04 -21.67
C GLU A 337 -22.95 8.26 -20.80
N ALA A 338 -22.42 8.90 -19.76
CA ALA A 338 -21.48 8.28 -18.84
C ALA A 338 -22.10 7.08 -18.11
N ALA A 339 -23.36 7.19 -17.67
CA ALA A 339 -24.08 6.07 -17.07
C ALA A 339 -24.34 4.94 -18.07
N MET A 340 -24.69 5.25 -19.32
CA MET A 340 -24.95 4.24 -20.36
C MET A 340 -23.68 3.52 -20.82
N THR A 341 -22.51 4.15 -20.73
CA THR A 341 -21.22 3.54 -21.10
C THR A 341 -20.45 2.99 -19.91
N CYS A 342 -21.04 2.99 -18.71
CA CYS A 342 -20.36 2.65 -17.46
C CYS A 342 -19.03 3.42 -17.27
N ASP A 343 -18.97 4.66 -17.76
CA ASP A 343 -17.79 5.52 -17.68
C ASP A 343 -17.82 6.34 -16.40
N PHE A 344 -17.29 5.74 -15.32
CA PHE A 344 -17.18 6.39 -14.01
C PHE A 344 -16.27 7.62 -14.03
N GLY A 345 -15.23 7.61 -14.88
CA GLY A 345 -14.34 8.76 -15.04
C GLY A 345 -15.12 9.95 -15.62
N ALA A 346 -16.01 9.71 -16.58
CA ALA A 346 -16.89 10.74 -17.11
C ALA A 346 -17.93 11.22 -16.10
N ILE A 347 -18.50 10.33 -15.26
CA ILE A 347 -19.39 10.77 -14.17
C ILE A 347 -18.64 11.67 -13.19
N ALA A 348 -17.41 11.32 -12.82
CA ALA A 348 -16.59 12.15 -11.95
C ALA A 348 -16.25 13.49 -12.59
N ALA A 349 -15.88 13.50 -13.87
CA ALA A 349 -15.60 14.73 -14.59
C ALA A 349 -16.81 15.67 -14.70
N VAL A 350 -18.04 15.15 -14.69
CA VAL A 350 -19.26 15.98 -14.64
C VAL A 350 -19.47 16.60 -13.25
N SER A 351 -19.00 15.93 -12.20
CA SER A 351 -18.96 16.49 -10.83
C SER A 351 -17.82 17.49 -10.64
N ASP A 352 -16.73 17.36 -11.41
CA ASP A 352 -15.54 18.22 -11.32
C ASP A 352 -15.80 19.60 -11.95
N GLY A 353 -15.83 20.65 -11.11
CA GLY A 353 -16.08 22.04 -11.53
C GLY A 353 -17.16 22.74 -10.71
N ALA A 354 -17.81 22.01 -9.81
CA ALA A 354 -18.73 22.53 -8.81
C ALA A 354 -17.97 23.17 -7.62
N ASP A 355 -18.48 24.28 -7.06
CA ASP A 355 -17.94 24.87 -5.82
C ASP A 355 -18.08 23.94 -4.60
N LEU A 356 -18.98 22.94 -4.68
CA LEU A 356 -19.20 21.91 -3.68
C LEU A 356 -19.37 20.55 -4.35
N PRO A 357 -18.89 19.45 -3.75
CA PRO A 357 -19.07 18.12 -4.32
C PRO A 357 -20.56 17.76 -4.40
N VAL A 358 -20.92 16.98 -5.43
CA VAL A 358 -22.28 16.47 -5.60
C VAL A 358 -22.73 15.72 -4.35
N GLN A 359 -23.92 15.99 -3.84
CA GLN A 359 -24.44 15.28 -2.67
C GLN A 359 -25.02 13.92 -3.10
N THR A 360 -24.73 12.88 -2.32
CA THR A 360 -25.27 11.53 -2.54
C THR A 360 -25.93 10.97 -1.27
N SER A 361 -26.80 9.98 -1.45
CA SER A 361 -27.64 9.44 -0.37
C SER A 361 -26.82 9.00 0.86
N HIS A 362 -27.43 9.09 2.05
CA HIS A 362 -26.82 8.69 3.34
C HIS A 362 -25.61 9.53 3.80
N GLY A 363 -25.54 10.79 3.40
CA GLY A 363 -24.44 11.70 3.77
C GLY A 363 -23.14 11.41 3.03
N GLY A 364 -23.23 10.73 1.88
CA GLY A 364 -22.14 10.63 0.93
C GLY A 364 -21.98 11.94 0.16
N SER A 365 -20.79 12.13 -0.38
CA SER A 365 -20.48 13.14 -1.38
C SER A 365 -19.86 12.44 -2.58
N GLY A 366 -19.89 13.09 -3.73
CA GLY A 366 -19.13 12.67 -4.89
C GLY A 366 -19.68 11.45 -5.64
N PRO A 367 -19.16 11.22 -6.86
CA PRO A 367 -19.56 10.14 -7.75
C PRO A 367 -19.19 8.73 -7.22
N GLU A 368 -18.25 8.62 -6.27
CA GLU A 368 -17.76 7.37 -5.70
C GLU A 368 -18.83 6.57 -4.97
N TYR A 369 -19.83 7.25 -4.39
CA TYR A 369 -20.97 6.61 -3.74
C TYR A 369 -21.77 5.78 -4.76
N VAL A 370 -22.04 6.36 -5.93
CA VAL A 370 -22.83 5.72 -6.99
C VAL A 370 -22.19 4.40 -7.39
N TRP A 371 -20.86 4.41 -7.54
CA TRP A 371 -20.10 3.24 -7.89
C TRP A 371 -20.05 2.18 -6.81
N GLN A 372 -19.84 2.58 -5.56
CA GLN A 372 -19.77 1.64 -4.45
C GLN A 372 -21.05 0.80 -4.38
N ARG A 373 -22.21 1.44 -4.50
CA ARG A 373 -23.52 0.78 -4.42
C ARG A 373 -23.79 -0.10 -5.65
N GLU A 374 -23.37 0.31 -6.85
CA GLU A 374 -23.37 -0.53 -8.06
C GLU A 374 -22.68 -1.87 -7.84
N ARG A 375 -21.49 -1.87 -7.24
CA ARG A 375 -20.75 -3.11 -6.94
C ARG A 375 -21.41 -3.97 -5.88
N GLU A 376 -22.18 -3.36 -4.98
CA GLU A 376 -23.01 -4.06 -3.99
C GLU A 376 -24.29 -4.67 -4.62
N GLY A 377 -24.45 -4.53 -5.95
CA GLY A 377 -25.59 -5.04 -6.70
C GLY A 377 -26.79 -4.10 -6.72
N ILE A 378 -26.62 -2.84 -6.29
CA ILE A 378 -27.67 -1.83 -6.30
C ILE A 378 -27.58 -1.04 -7.61
N PRO A 379 -28.59 -1.08 -8.49
CA PRO A 379 -28.45 -0.64 -9.87
C PRO A 379 -28.57 0.89 -10.03
N LEU A 380 -27.71 1.67 -9.36
CA LEU A 380 -27.75 3.13 -9.36
C LEU A 380 -27.49 3.80 -10.72
N MET A 381 -26.71 3.22 -11.63
CA MET A 381 -26.53 3.72 -13.00
C MET A 381 -27.81 3.63 -13.79
N ARG A 382 -28.48 2.49 -13.69
CA ARG A 382 -29.79 2.32 -14.29
C ARG A 382 -30.80 3.26 -13.66
N THR A 383 -30.81 3.39 -12.33
CA THR A 383 -31.66 4.35 -11.62
C THR A 383 -31.41 5.77 -12.12
N LEU A 384 -30.14 6.19 -12.26
CA LEU A 384 -29.78 7.51 -12.77
C LEU A 384 -30.36 7.75 -14.16
N VAL A 385 -30.17 6.80 -15.09
CA VAL A 385 -30.71 6.88 -16.46
C VAL A 385 -32.25 6.92 -16.48
N GLU A 386 -32.91 6.07 -15.69
CA GLU A 386 -34.36 6.02 -15.58
C GLU A 386 -34.93 7.35 -15.07
N HIS A 387 -34.30 7.95 -14.04
CA HIS A 387 -34.76 9.22 -13.46
C HIS A 387 -34.49 10.43 -14.35
N LEU A 388 -33.35 10.47 -15.06
CA LEU A 388 -33.08 11.53 -16.05
C LEU A 388 -34.12 11.55 -17.18
N ASN A 389 -34.82 10.44 -17.42
CA ASN A 389 -35.87 10.33 -18.43
C ASN A 389 -37.29 10.69 -17.94
N LEU A 390 -37.48 10.89 -16.63
CA LEU A 390 -38.75 11.38 -16.08
C LEU A 390 -38.95 12.87 -16.37
N GLY A 391 -40.16 13.38 -16.15
CA GLY A 391 -40.43 14.81 -16.15
C GLY A 391 -39.57 15.53 -15.10
N PHE A 392 -39.32 16.83 -15.30
CA PHE A 392 -38.58 17.67 -14.35
C PHE A 392 -39.44 18.83 -13.86
N THR A 393 -39.07 19.37 -12.71
CA THR A 393 -39.55 20.67 -12.23
C THR A 393 -38.42 21.69 -12.26
N ALA A 394 -38.76 22.95 -12.49
CA ALA A 394 -37.81 24.05 -12.54
C ALA A 394 -38.11 25.03 -11.40
N SER A 395 -37.11 25.26 -10.57
CA SER A 395 -37.09 26.33 -9.58
C SER A 395 -36.33 27.55 -10.12
N GLU A 396 -36.18 28.60 -9.30
CA GLU A 396 -35.41 29.80 -9.70
C GLU A 396 -33.94 29.47 -10.02
N ASP A 397 -33.35 28.50 -9.31
CA ASP A 397 -31.92 28.21 -9.35
C ASP A 397 -31.57 26.77 -9.81
N SER A 398 -32.55 25.87 -9.94
CA SER A 398 -32.28 24.45 -10.21
C SER A 398 -33.39 23.74 -10.99
N TYR A 399 -33.01 22.62 -11.59
CA TYR A 399 -33.86 21.72 -12.35
C TYR A 399 -33.78 20.35 -11.71
N VAL A 400 -34.94 19.78 -11.36
CA VAL A 400 -35.00 18.57 -10.52
C VAL A 400 -35.86 17.48 -11.16
N TRP A 401 -35.31 16.27 -11.18
CA TRP A 401 -35.99 15.05 -11.62
C TRP A 401 -36.24 14.14 -10.41
N PRO A 402 -37.42 13.51 -10.28
CA PRO A 402 -38.62 13.74 -11.08
C PRO A 402 -39.33 15.06 -10.71
N SER A 403 -40.20 15.54 -11.61
CA SER A 403 -41.13 16.66 -11.42
C SER A 403 -41.98 16.53 -10.15
N ALA A 404 -42.22 15.30 -9.71
CA ALA A 404 -42.96 14.97 -8.49
C ALA A 404 -42.39 15.62 -7.20
N MET A 405 -41.12 16.03 -7.18
CA MET A 405 -40.52 16.62 -5.97
C MET A 405 -41.18 17.93 -5.53
N GLU A 406 -41.48 18.86 -6.44
CA GLU A 406 -42.04 20.18 -6.07
C GLU A 406 -43.57 20.21 -5.99
N ASN A 407 -44.25 19.24 -6.60
CA ASN A 407 -45.71 19.22 -6.67
C ASN A 407 -46.39 18.70 -5.38
N LEU A 408 -45.62 18.37 -4.35
CA LEU A 408 -46.17 17.84 -3.09
C LEU A 408 -46.42 18.99 -2.11
N THR A 409 -47.69 19.28 -1.87
CA THR A 409 -48.11 20.33 -0.92
C THR A 409 -48.64 19.75 0.40
N SER A 410 -48.73 18.41 0.52
CA SER A 410 -49.23 17.73 1.72
C SER A 410 -48.84 16.24 1.79
N PRO A 411 -48.92 15.61 2.98
CA PRO A 411 -48.38 14.26 3.23
C PRO A 411 -49.10 13.13 2.52
N TYR A 412 -50.17 13.43 1.79
CA TYR A 412 -50.95 12.41 1.09
C TYR A 412 -50.79 12.48 -0.42
N GLY A 413 -49.74 13.16 -0.91
CA GLY A 413 -49.56 13.35 -2.35
C GLY A 413 -50.41 14.49 -2.94
N GLU A 414 -51.04 15.32 -2.09
CA GLU A 414 -51.91 16.40 -2.58
C GLU A 414 -51.09 17.44 -3.35
N GLY A 415 -51.43 17.61 -4.63
CA GLY A 415 -50.75 18.50 -5.57
C GLY A 415 -49.99 17.77 -6.69
N LEU A 416 -49.71 16.46 -6.53
CA LEU A 416 -49.11 15.64 -7.59
C LEU A 416 -50.11 15.44 -8.74
N SER A 417 -49.67 15.71 -9.97
CA SER A 417 -50.53 15.52 -11.14
C SER A 417 -50.73 14.02 -11.44
N GLU A 418 -51.84 13.66 -12.10
CA GLU A 418 -52.06 12.28 -12.55
C GLU A 418 -50.93 11.79 -13.49
N GLU A 419 -50.33 12.71 -14.25
CA GLU A 419 -49.20 12.43 -15.15
C GLU A 419 -47.91 12.15 -14.38
N ASP A 420 -47.57 12.97 -13.38
CA ASP A 420 -46.39 12.76 -12.54
C ASP A 420 -46.48 11.45 -11.75
N TYR A 421 -47.66 11.15 -11.19
CA TYR A 421 -47.90 9.90 -10.48
C TYR A 421 -47.77 8.69 -11.41
N ALA A 422 -48.32 8.76 -12.62
CA ALA A 422 -48.19 7.70 -13.62
C ALA A 422 -46.73 7.46 -14.02
N ALA A 423 -45.93 8.53 -14.15
CA ALA A 423 -44.50 8.42 -14.47
C ALA A 423 -43.71 7.75 -13.32
N LEU A 424 -44.03 8.06 -12.05
CA LEU A 424 -43.41 7.38 -10.91
C LEU A 424 -43.73 5.88 -10.85
N LEU A 425 -44.94 5.49 -11.24
CA LEU A 425 -45.36 4.08 -11.29
C LEU A 425 -44.59 3.24 -12.33
N GLU A 426 -43.82 3.85 -13.22
CA GLU A 426 -42.90 3.13 -14.10
C GLU A 426 -41.68 2.58 -13.34
N LEU A 427 -41.32 3.21 -12.21
CA LEU A 427 -40.11 2.89 -11.43
C LEU A 427 -40.40 2.37 -10.02
N TYR A 428 -41.50 2.80 -9.41
CA TYR A 428 -41.86 2.51 -8.02
C TYR A 428 -43.20 1.77 -7.95
N THR A 429 -43.36 0.90 -6.95
CA THR A 429 -44.65 0.25 -6.72
C THR A 429 -45.63 1.23 -6.04
N VAL A 430 -46.93 0.92 -6.13
CA VAL A 430 -47.95 1.69 -5.40
C VAL A 430 -47.66 1.69 -3.90
N GLU A 431 -47.22 0.56 -3.35
CA GLU A 431 -46.88 0.41 -1.93
C GLU A 431 -45.69 1.31 -1.53
N ASP A 432 -44.63 1.35 -2.34
CA ASP A 432 -43.46 2.21 -2.08
C ASP A 432 -43.85 3.70 -2.08
N LEU A 433 -44.72 4.11 -3.02
CA LEU A 433 -45.18 5.49 -3.12
C LEU A 433 -46.14 5.86 -1.99
N GLU A 434 -47.06 4.96 -1.63
CA GLU A 434 -47.96 5.15 -0.48
C GLU A 434 -47.16 5.28 0.82
N GLU A 435 -46.17 4.40 1.06
CA GLU A 435 -45.30 4.47 2.22
C GLU A 435 -44.49 5.77 2.25
N SER A 436 -43.93 6.17 1.10
CA SER A 436 -43.22 7.44 0.95
C SER A 436 -44.08 8.63 1.39
N PHE A 437 -45.28 8.76 0.81
CA PHE A 437 -46.15 9.90 1.11
C PHE A 437 -46.62 9.85 2.57
N GLU A 438 -47.18 8.72 3.01
CA GLU A 438 -47.77 8.61 4.35
C GLU A 438 -46.76 8.79 5.50
N LEU A 439 -45.54 8.28 5.35
CA LEU A 439 -44.55 8.30 6.44
C LEU A 439 -43.65 9.54 6.41
N PHE A 440 -43.33 10.06 5.23
CA PHE A 440 -42.29 11.10 5.07
C PHE A 440 -42.81 12.43 4.53
N ASP A 441 -44.14 12.59 4.40
CA ASP A 441 -44.76 13.84 3.95
C ASP A 441 -44.25 14.29 2.55
N GLY A 442 -43.86 13.32 1.70
CA GLY A 442 -43.21 13.64 0.43
C GLY A 442 -42.70 12.44 -0.36
N PHE A 443 -42.12 12.71 -1.53
CA PHE A 443 -41.44 11.70 -2.36
C PHE A 443 -40.00 11.51 -1.88
N VAL A 444 -39.68 10.32 -1.35
CA VAL A 444 -38.36 9.96 -0.81
C VAL A 444 -37.52 9.08 -1.74
N GLY A 445 -37.98 8.85 -2.97
CA GLY A 445 -37.20 8.12 -3.98
C GLY A 445 -35.99 8.89 -4.47
N HIS A 446 -35.30 8.35 -5.48
CA HIS A 446 -34.13 9.01 -6.05
C HIS A 446 -34.50 10.31 -6.76
N ARG A 447 -33.68 11.34 -6.55
CA ARG A 447 -33.85 12.67 -7.11
C ARG A 447 -32.51 13.19 -7.62
N ILE A 448 -32.54 13.88 -8.75
CA ILE A 448 -31.36 14.46 -9.39
C ILE A 448 -31.60 15.94 -9.55
N ALA A 449 -30.66 16.79 -9.13
CA ALA A 449 -30.75 18.22 -9.37
C ALA A 449 -29.53 18.75 -10.11
N ILE A 450 -29.78 19.62 -11.08
CA ILE A 450 -28.78 20.36 -11.83
C ILE A 450 -29.10 21.85 -11.69
N ALA A 451 -28.13 22.65 -11.30
CA ALA A 451 -28.27 24.11 -11.19
C ALA A 451 -28.48 24.75 -12.57
N ALA A 452 -29.03 25.96 -12.59
CA ALA A 452 -29.31 26.67 -13.84
C ALA A 452 -28.07 26.93 -14.72
N ASP A 453 -26.88 26.97 -14.11
CA ASP A 453 -25.58 27.11 -14.80
C ASP A 453 -24.97 25.77 -15.29
N GLY A 454 -25.65 24.65 -15.03
CA GLY A 454 -25.21 23.31 -15.42
C GLY A 454 -24.46 22.54 -14.32
N GLN A 455 -24.24 23.11 -13.13
CA GLN A 455 -23.58 22.37 -12.04
C GLN A 455 -24.46 21.20 -11.55
N TRP A 456 -23.90 19.99 -11.44
CA TRP A 456 -24.61 18.86 -10.84
C TRP A 456 -24.63 18.99 -9.31
N LEU A 457 -25.82 19.14 -8.74
CA LEU A 457 -25.99 19.45 -7.32
C LEU A 457 -26.09 18.18 -6.46
N PHE A 458 -26.97 17.24 -6.84
CA PHE A 458 -27.19 16.03 -6.07
C PHE A 458 -27.74 14.86 -6.88
N PHE A 459 -27.52 13.65 -6.35
CA PHE A 459 -28.25 12.43 -6.66
C PHE A 459 -28.53 11.65 -5.37
N ILE A 460 -29.71 11.86 -4.82
CA ILE A 460 -30.06 11.43 -3.44
C ILE A 460 -31.39 10.67 -3.41
N ALA A 461 -31.56 9.79 -2.43
CA ALA A 461 -32.81 9.18 -2.01
C ALA A 461 -32.90 9.28 -0.48
N GLY A 462 -34.11 9.46 0.05
CA GLY A 462 -34.37 9.76 1.47
C GLY A 462 -34.71 11.23 1.72
N ASP A 463 -34.56 11.70 2.95
CA ASP A 463 -34.61 13.12 3.37
C ASP A 463 -33.28 13.50 4.04
#